data_AF-A0A4S8LYE1-F1
#
_entry.id   AF-A0A4S8LYE1-F1
#
_cell.length_a   1.000
_cell.length_b   1.000
_cell.length_c   1.000
_cell.angle_alpha   90.00
_cell.angle_beta   90.00
_cell.angle_gamma   90.00
#
_symmetry.space_group_name_H-M   'P 1'
#
loop_
_entity.id
_entity.type
_entity.pdbx_description
1 polymer ?
#
loop_
_entity_poly.entity_id
_entity_poly.type
_entity_poly.pdbx_seq_one_letter_code
_entity_poly.pdbx_strand_id
1 'polypeptide(L)'
;MKPQDECPIAEIVQYSCDLNTRRGRPLIHCFPISRLFRMCPGLPAVEITKVVKVNDDGEVSLPKDISSTLPRGKLWRDITKNSSPSGENKSP
;
A
#
# COMPACT_ATOMS: atom_id res chain seq x y z
N MET A 1 -18.48 -24.71 4.09
CA MET A 1 -17.34 -23.76 4.03
C MET A 1 -17.88 -22.38 4.33
N LYS A 2 -17.32 -21.66 5.32
CA LYS A 2 -17.67 -20.24 5.53
C LYS A 2 -16.84 -19.41 4.54
N PRO A 3 -17.41 -18.44 3.82
CA PRO A 3 -16.67 -17.56 2.91
C PRO A 3 -15.84 -16.49 3.66
N GLN A 4 -15.29 -16.82 4.83
CA GLN A 4 -14.57 -15.88 5.71
C GLN A 4 -13.05 -15.94 5.57
N ASP A 5 -12.51 -16.88 4.78
CA ASP A 5 -11.07 -17.13 4.71
C ASP A 5 -10.37 -16.51 3.48
N GLU A 6 -11.14 -15.96 2.54
CA GLU A 6 -10.58 -15.36 1.33
C GLU A 6 -10.38 -13.86 1.54
N CYS A 7 -9.14 -13.40 1.44
CA CYS A 7 -8.82 -11.97 1.41
C CYS A 7 -8.75 -11.51 -0.05
N PRO A 8 -9.84 -10.97 -0.63
CA PRO A 8 -9.83 -10.54 -2.03
C PRO A 8 -8.79 -9.44 -2.29
N ILE A 9 -8.30 -9.43 -3.53
CA ILE A 9 -7.47 -8.36 -4.07
C ILE A 9 -8.37 -7.41 -4.83
N ALA A 10 -8.27 -6.12 -4.53
CA ALA A 10 -8.91 -5.06 -5.30
C ALA A 10 -7.86 -4.16 -5.95
N GLU A 11 -8.21 -3.61 -7.09
CA GLU A 11 -7.39 -2.64 -7.81
C GLU A 11 -8.02 -1.25 -7.74
N ILE A 12 -7.18 -0.23 -7.53
CA ILE A 12 -7.51 1.17 -7.74
C ILE A 12 -6.54 1.72 -8.77
N VAL A 13 -7.06 2.29 -9.86
CA VAL A 13 -6.23 3.04 -10.81
C VAL A 13 -6.17 4.49 -10.36
N GLN A 14 -4.97 4.94 -10.01
CA GLN A 14 -4.68 6.35 -9.75
C GLN A 14 -4.06 6.97 -10.99
N TYR A 15 -4.07 8.31 -11.08
CA TYR A 15 -3.38 9.02 -12.15
C TYR A 15 -2.38 10.01 -11.54
N SER A 16 -1.16 9.98 -12.06
CA SER A 16 -0.18 11.04 -11.82
C SER A 16 -0.12 11.91 -13.07
N CYS A 17 -0.37 13.21 -12.91
CA CYS A 17 -0.46 14.15 -14.02
C CYS A 17 0.64 15.19 -13.93
N ASP A 18 1.34 15.39 -15.04
CA ASP A 18 2.36 16.42 -15.21
C ASP A 18 1.87 17.49 -16.16
N LEU A 19 2.15 18.75 -15.82
CA LEU A 19 1.92 19.90 -16.70
C LEU A 19 3.18 20.14 -17.53
N ASN A 20 3.07 19.96 -18.84
CA ASN A 20 4.13 20.27 -19.79
C ASN A 20 3.75 21.49 -20.63
N THR A 21 4.69 22.39 -20.88
CA THR A 21 4.49 23.53 -21.79
C THR A 21 5.20 23.25 -23.11
N ARG A 22 4.45 22.77 -24.11
CA ARG A 22 4.94 22.66 -25.49
C ARG A 22 4.44 23.83 -26.32
N ARG A 23 5.37 24.57 -26.94
CA ARG A 23 5.08 25.73 -27.82
C ARG A 23 4.18 26.79 -27.15
N GLY A 24 4.38 27.04 -25.86
CA GLY A 24 3.64 28.05 -25.10
C GLY A 24 2.20 27.68 -24.72
N ARG A 25 1.75 26.44 -24.98
CA ARG A 25 0.43 25.95 -24.53
C ARG A 25 0.61 24.93 -23.39
N PRO A 26 -0.21 25.02 -22.31
CA PRO A 26 -0.22 24.01 -21.27
C PRO A 26 -0.81 22.70 -21.82
N LEU A 27 -0.08 21.61 -21.63
CA LEU A 27 -0.47 20.26 -21.99
C LEU A 27 -0.37 19.38 -20.74
N ILE A 28 -1.49 18.80 -20.33
CA ILE A 28 -1.54 17.90 -19.19
C ILE A 28 -1.31 16.48 -19.70
N HIS A 29 -0.30 15.80 -19.15
CA HIS A 29 -0.02 14.40 -19.41
C HIS A 29 -0.29 13.59 -18.15
N CYS A 30 -1.22 12.65 -18.20
CA CYS A 30 -1.53 11.78 -17.06
C CYS A 30 -1.09 10.34 -17.34
N PHE A 31 -0.44 9.73 -16.36
CA PHE A 31 0.02 8.35 -16.38
C PHE A 31 -0.79 7.53 -15.37
N PRO A 32 -1.41 6.41 -15.78
CA PRO A 32 -2.14 5.54 -14.87
C PRO A 32 -1.17 4.78 -13.97
N ILE A 33 -1.53 4.66 -12.70
CA ILE A 33 -0.79 3.95 -11.65
C ILE A 33 -1.76 2.96 -11.02
N SER A 34 -1.60 1.67 -11.36
CA SER A 34 -2.35 0.59 -10.72
C SER A 34 -1.89 0.43 -9.27
N ARG A 35 -2.84 0.38 -8.34
CA ARG A 35 -2.60 0.15 -6.91
C ARG A 35 -3.42 -1.05 -6.47
N LEU A 36 -2.76 -2.10 -6.01
CA LEU A 36 -3.40 -3.33 -5.56
C LEU A 36 -3.53 -3.34 -4.04
N PHE A 37 -4.68 -3.78 -3.55
CA PHE A 37 -5.00 -3.83 -2.13
C PHE A 37 -5.48 -5.21 -1.73
N ARG A 38 -4.93 -5.75 -0.64
CA ARG A 38 -5.47 -6.94 0.02
C ARG A 38 -6.51 -6.53 1.04
N MET A 39 -7.74 -7.01 0.87
CA MET A 39 -8.84 -6.75 1.79
C MET A 39 -9.15 -8.03 2.57
N CYS A 40 -8.97 -8.00 3.88
CA CYS A 40 -9.34 -9.11 4.76
C CYS A 40 -10.47 -8.67 5.70
N PRO A 41 -11.48 -9.51 5.98
CA PRO A 41 -12.54 -9.17 6.92
C PRO A 41 -12.00 -8.73 8.28
N GLY A 42 -12.52 -7.62 8.82
CA GLY A 42 -12.15 -7.11 10.15
C GLY A 42 -10.77 -6.44 10.22
N LEU A 43 -10.03 -6.38 9.11
CA LEU A 43 -8.72 -5.72 9.03
C LEU A 43 -8.78 -4.54 8.05
N PRO A 44 -7.97 -3.49 8.26
CA PRO A 44 -7.78 -2.44 7.26
C PRO A 44 -7.23 -3.02 5.95
N ALA A 45 -7.61 -2.43 4.82
CA ALA A 45 -7.02 -2.76 3.53
C ALA A 45 -5.53 -2.39 3.51
N VAL A 46 -4.69 -3.29 2.98
CA VAL A 46 -3.24 -3.11 2.89
C VAL A 46 -2.84 -3.00 1.43
N GLU A 47 -2.13 -1.94 1.06
CA GLU A 47 -1.54 -1.81 -0.28
C GLU A 47 -0.44 -2.87 -0.48
N ILE A 48 -0.56 -3.67 -1.53
CA ILE A 48 0.36 -4.75 -1.89
C ILE A 48 1.09 -4.52 -3.23
N THR A 49 0.87 -3.38 -3.88
CA THR A 49 1.46 -3.01 -5.19
C THR A 49 2.98 -3.19 -5.24
N LYS A 50 3.70 -2.90 -4.14
CA LYS A 50 5.17 -3.02 -4.09
C LYS A 50 5.69 -4.45 -3.98
N VAL A 51 4.84 -5.41 -3.64
CA VAL A 51 5.24 -6.79 -3.34
C VAL A 51 4.67 -7.82 -4.33
N VAL A 52 3.72 -7.42 -5.16
CA VAL A 52 3.30 -8.22 -6.32
C VAL A 52 4.38 -8.23 -7.38
N LYS A 53 4.59 -9.39 -7.99
CA LYS A 53 5.38 -9.50 -9.22
C LYS A 53 4.43 -9.48 -10.40
N VAL A 54 4.64 -8.53 -11.30
CA VAL A 54 3.98 -8.48 -12.60
C VAL A 54 4.90 -9.18 -13.58
N ASN A 55 4.43 -10.28 -14.16
CA ASN A 55 5.15 -11.04 -15.19
C ASN A 55 5.05 -10.32 -16.54
N ASP A 56 5.86 -10.71 -17.52
CA ASP A 56 5.94 -10.05 -18.83
C ASP A 56 4.62 -10.12 -19.64
N ASP A 57 3.76 -11.08 -19.33
CA ASP A 57 2.41 -11.26 -19.88
C ASP A 57 1.32 -10.45 -19.16
N GLY A 58 1.69 -9.70 -18.11
CA GLY A 58 0.78 -8.93 -17.28
C GLY A 58 0.12 -9.75 -16.17
N GLU A 59 0.50 -11.02 -15.99
CA GLU A 59 -0.02 -11.84 -14.88
C GLU A 59 0.54 -11.33 -13.55
N VAL A 60 -0.35 -11.11 -12.59
CA VAL A 60 0.00 -10.65 -11.24
C VAL A 60 0.10 -11.86 -10.32
N SER A 61 1.32 -12.18 -9.87
CA SER A 61 1.55 -13.25 -8.91
C SER A 61 1.89 -12.72 -7.52
N LEU A 62 1.22 -13.30 -6.52
CA LEU A 62 1.55 -13.07 -5.11
C LEU A 62 2.60 -14.08 -4.66
N PRO A 63 3.71 -13.66 -4.04
CA PRO A 63 4.61 -14.59 -3.38
C PRO A 63 3.88 -15.34 -2.24
N LYS A 64 4.15 -16.65 -2.10
CA LYS A 64 3.47 -17.52 -1.11
C LYS A 64 3.56 -16.99 0.33
N ASP A 65 4.63 -16.28 0.67
CA ASP A 65 4.90 -15.75 2.01
C ASP A 65 4.55 -14.26 2.18
N ILE A 66 3.63 -13.72 1.39
CA ILE A 66 3.31 -12.28 1.42
C ILE A 66 2.83 -11.81 2.81
N SER A 67 2.23 -12.68 3.62
CA SER A 67 1.81 -12.36 4.98
C SER A 67 2.97 -12.06 5.93
N SER A 68 4.17 -12.58 5.66
CA SER A 68 5.37 -12.35 6.47
C SER A 68 6.05 -11.00 6.14
N THR A 69 5.88 -10.52 4.91
CA THR A 69 6.50 -9.29 4.39
C THR A 69 5.57 -8.09 4.44
N LEU A 70 4.26 -8.30 4.40
CA LEU A 70 3.30 -7.20 4.49
C LEU A 70 3.24 -6.62 5.90
N PRO A 71 3.13 -5.29 6.02
CA PRO A 71 2.86 -4.65 7.29
C PRO A 71 1.53 -5.19 7.85
N ARG A 72 1.56 -5.65 9.10
CA ARG A 72 0.35 -6.03 9.81
C ARG A 72 -0.48 -4.79 10.07
N GLY A 73 -1.64 -4.71 9.41
CA GLY A 73 -2.63 -3.69 9.71
C GLY A 73 -3.05 -3.77 11.18
N LYS A 74 -3.11 -2.63 11.85
CA LYS A 74 -3.72 -2.47 13.18
C LYS A 74 -4.98 -1.63 13.05
N LEU A 75 -5.98 -1.87 13.89
CA LEU A 75 -7.10 -0.95 14.00
C LEU A 75 -6.60 0.39 14.52
N TRP A 76 -7.22 1.48 14.06
CA TRP A 76 -6.84 2.83 14.49
C TRP A 76 -6.83 2.98 16.03
N ARG A 77 -7.77 2.31 16.71
CA ARG A 77 -7.89 2.29 18.18
C ARG A 77 -6.69 1.65 18.88
N ASP A 78 -5.92 0.82 18.18
CA ASP A 78 -4.79 0.06 18.72
C ASP A 78 -3.43 0.73 18.39
N ILE A 79 -3.45 1.92 17.79
CA ILE A 79 -2.24 2.70 17.50
C ILE A 79 -1.85 3.51 18.73
N THR A 80 -0.79 3.10 19.42
CA THR A 80 -0.18 3.87 20.50
C THR A 80 0.90 4.81 19.94
N LYS A 81 0.85 6.11 20.28
CA LYS A 81 2.02 6.99 20.08
C LYS A 81 3.13 6.51 21.00
N ASN A 82 4.29 6.17 20.45
CA ASN A 82 5.48 5.97 21.28
C ASN A 82 5.77 7.29 21.99
N SER A 83 5.59 7.35 23.31
CA SER A 83 6.24 8.37 24.12
C SER A 83 7.73 8.11 24.03
N SER A 84 8.49 9.02 23.44
CA SER A 84 9.95 8.99 23.50
C SER A 84 10.38 8.90 24.97
N PRO A 85 11.36 8.04 25.32
CA PRO A 85 11.92 8.06 26.66
C PRO A 85 12.62 9.40 26.85
N SER A 86 12.07 10.25 27.72
CA SER A 86 12.76 11.42 28.25
C SER A 86 14.05 10.93 28.91
N GLY A 87 15.19 11.39 28.40
CA GLY A 87 16.51 10.99 28.89
C GLY A 87 16.65 11.23 30.40
N GLU A 88 16.93 10.16 31.14
CA GLU A 88 17.53 10.26 32.47
C GLU A 88 19.00 10.63 32.29
N ASN A 89 19.31 11.91 32.51
CA ASN A 89 20.68 12.34 32.76
C ASN A 89 21.13 11.74 34.10
N LYS A 90 21.94 10.68 34.06
CA LYS A 90 22.78 10.29 35.20
C LYS A 90 24.02 11.18 35.20
N SER A 91 24.08 12.12 36.15
CA SER A 91 25.33 12.77 36.58
C SER A 91 25.85 12.07 37.86
N PRO A 92 27.18 12.12 38.11
CA PRO A 92 27.92 11.18 38.95
C PRO A 92 27.57 11.20 40.43
#